data_AF-Q07804-F1
#
_entry.id   AF-Q07804-F1
#
_cell.length_a   1.000
_cell.length_b   1.000
_cell.length_c   1.000
_cell.angle_alpha   90.00
_cell.angle_beta   90.00
_cell.angle_gamma   90.00
#
_symmetry.space_group_name_H-M   'P 1'
#
loop_
_entity.id
_entity.type
_entity.pdbx_description
1 polymer ?
#
loop_
_entity_poly.entity_id
_entity_poly.type
_entity_poly.pdbx_seq_one_letter_code
_entity_poly.pdbx_strand_id
1 'polypeptide(L)'
;MGVSAVLKRARNLLATFIVCCFMAVVLVLALAHHFINEHRDTRSSSTQIEVDDESKRNVHHDHVLTRTNAYATPYLDLEHDKKNGIVYDHTRTVVRKKNHEVGSSSLHKNLFHKFLTKLIFRFIEKEKVTEGVTQGKFNNSSNEIANHEPVFEKIPVQCDNPLQNLILSEDLTLVADLNYYFNQYNIQIEEFRLETEDGFVIDLWHLIPKYRTTDSDKKKRPPILMLHGLLQSSGSFASNGRKSLAYFLYQSGYDIWLGNNRCGFRPEWNEAKVPTLASRWDWDLREMVKYDLTLLIDTVLAKTQFEKLTLISHSQGTTQGFMGLVNEDKFFPPGSGSKESFFTSKIANYIALAPAVYPGPLLNEKLFVKLMTKEIENPWFFGETSFFEIMMIVRNLCVGESLFSFVCYTIFNYLFDWNDTLWDTALRDRHFLFSPVHVSVKLMQWWLSPDPNKVSFKFGSHKMFPDNVKWFSDASKAPNIYLFVPKQDRLVDGERLINHFVNVESNVNYKIWYIDEYAHIDVLWAHDVIERIGKPILQNLNNYYSKKPSSAFESDCSDTEVETELEMVAEKA
;
A
#
# COMPACT_ATOMS: atom_id res chain seq x y z
N MET A 1 -12.63 33.95 -20.36
CA MET A 1 -12.96 32.50 -20.29
C MET A 1 -14.16 32.25 -21.20
N GLY A 2 -14.07 31.33 -22.16
CA GLY A 2 -15.22 30.99 -23.01
C GLY A 2 -16.34 30.31 -22.21
N VAL A 3 -17.59 30.43 -22.68
CA VAL A 3 -18.79 29.88 -22.02
C VAL A 3 -18.63 28.40 -21.61
N SER A 4 -17.97 27.60 -22.45
CA SER A 4 -17.64 26.19 -22.17
C SER A 4 -16.76 25.99 -20.93
N ALA A 5 -15.74 26.84 -20.74
CA ALA A 5 -14.85 26.73 -19.57
C ALA A 5 -15.59 27.08 -18.26
N VAL A 6 -16.50 28.06 -18.30
CA VAL A 6 -17.32 28.43 -17.15
C VAL A 6 -18.29 27.31 -16.78
N LEU A 7 -18.99 26.73 -17.77
CA LEU A 7 -19.86 25.56 -17.58
C LEU A 7 -19.10 24.37 -17.01
N LYS A 8 -17.90 24.06 -17.52
CA LYS A 8 -17.06 22.96 -17.02
C LYS A 8 -16.66 23.17 -15.57
N ARG A 9 -16.30 24.41 -15.19
CA ARG A 9 -15.97 24.77 -13.81
C ARG A 9 -17.18 24.66 -12.89
N ALA A 10 -18.34 25.17 -13.30
CA ALA A 10 -19.58 25.07 -12.53
C ALA A 10 -20.01 23.60 -12.33
N ARG A 11 -19.91 22.78 -13.38
CA ARG A 11 -20.18 21.34 -13.30
C ARG A 11 -19.25 20.63 -12.32
N ASN A 12 -17.95 20.91 -12.37
CA ASN A 12 -17.00 20.32 -11.43
C ASN A 12 -17.29 20.73 -9.98
N LEU A 13 -17.66 22.00 -9.73
CA LEU A 13 -18.07 22.44 -8.39
C LEU A 13 -19.34 21.72 -7.91
N LEU A 14 -20.33 21.55 -8.78
CA LEU A 14 -21.55 20.81 -8.45
C LEU A 14 -21.25 19.33 -8.17
N ALA A 15 -20.41 18.70 -8.99
CA ALA A 15 -19.96 17.33 -8.77
C ALA A 15 -19.26 17.18 -7.41
N THR A 16 -18.35 18.10 -7.06
CA THR A 16 -17.72 18.12 -5.73
C THR A 16 -18.76 18.19 -4.62
N PHE A 17 -19.78 19.04 -4.75
CA PHE A 17 -20.87 19.11 -3.76
C PHE A 17 -21.66 17.80 -3.64
N ILE A 18 -22.06 17.20 -4.77
CA ILE A 18 -22.79 15.93 -4.81
C ILE A 18 -21.97 14.81 -4.16
N VAL A 19 -20.69 14.72 -4.52
CA VAL A 19 -19.72 13.80 -3.93
C VAL A 19 -19.59 14.00 -2.42
N CYS A 20 -19.53 15.24 -1.92
CA CYS A 20 -19.50 15.52 -0.49
C CYS A 20 -20.75 14.96 0.22
N CYS A 21 -21.94 15.21 -0.34
CA CYS A 21 -23.19 14.67 0.22
C CYS A 21 -23.19 13.14 0.20
N PHE A 22 -22.74 12.53 -0.89
CA PHE A 22 -22.63 11.08 -1.02
C PHE A 22 -21.67 10.49 0.02
N MET A 23 -20.50 11.08 0.21
CA MET A 23 -19.53 10.63 1.22
C MET A 23 -20.02 10.84 2.65
N ALA A 24 -20.81 11.89 2.91
CA ALA A 24 -21.45 12.08 4.22
C ALA A 24 -22.44 10.95 4.53
N VAL A 25 -23.25 10.53 3.56
CA VAL A 25 -24.16 9.37 3.72
C VAL A 25 -23.37 8.09 3.98
N VAL A 26 -22.29 7.86 3.23
CA VAL A 26 -21.42 6.69 3.42
C VAL A 26 -20.80 6.69 4.80
N LEU A 27 -20.33 7.84 5.29
CA LEU A 27 -19.79 7.96 6.64
C LEU A 27 -20.85 7.62 7.70
N VAL A 28 -22.09 8.10 7.55
CA VAL A 28 -23.18 7.77 8.49
C VAL A 28 -23.47 6.26 8.49
N LEU A 29 -23.55 5.63 7.31
CA LEU A 29 -23.77 4.19 7.20
C LEU A 29 -22.59 3.38 7.77
N ALA A 30 -21.36 3.84 7.52
CA ALA A 30 -20.15 3.21 8.02
C ALA A 30 -20.08 3.29 9.55
N LEU A 31 -20.39 4.46 10.14
CA LEU A 31 -20.48 4.62 11.59
C LEU A 31 -21.57 3.73 12.20
N ALA A 32 -22.76 3.70 11.58
CA ALA A 32 -23.83 2.81 12.02
C ALA A 32 -23.40 1.34 11.98
N HIS A 33 -22.77 0.90 10.89
CA HIS A 33 -22.22 -0.45 10.75
C HIS A 33 -21.18 -0.75 11.83
N HIS A 34 -20.24 0.17 12.07
CA HIS A 34 -19.19 0.02 13.06
C HIS A 34 -19.74 -0.16 14.48
N PHE A 35 -20.70 0.68 14.90
CA PHE A 35 -21.30 0.61 16.23
C PHE A 35 -22.27 -0.55 16.40
N ILE A 36 -22.92 -1.03 15.32
CA ILE A 36 -23.83 -2.18 15.39
C ILE A 36 -23.06 -3.49 15.46
N ASN A 37 -21.97 -3.62 14.69
CA ASN A 37 -21.28 -4.89 14.53
C ASN A 37 -20.13 -5.12 15.52
N GLU A 38 -19.80 -4.15 16.39
CA GLU A 38 -18.75 -4.22 17.43
C GLU A 38 -17.57 -5.14 17.07
N HIS A 39 -16.84 -4.80 16.00
CA HIS A 39 -15.66 -5.54 15.55
C HIS A 39 -15.88 -7.04 15.29
N ARG A 40 -17.07 -7.48 14.87
CA ARG A 40 -17.25 -8.85 14.36
C ARG A 40 -16.36 -9.05 13.14
N ASP A 41 -15.50 -10.05 13.21
CA ASP A 41 -14.74 -10.52 12.06
C ASP A 41 -15.70 -11.13 11.04
N THR A 42 -15.79 -10.50 9.87
CA THR A 42 -16.67 -10.89 8.76
C THR A 42 -15.95 -11.76 7.73
N ARG A 43 -14.72 -12.20 8.00
CA ARG A 43 -13.96 -13.10 7.14
C ARG A 43 -14.72 -14.42 6.96
N SER A 44 -15.18 -14.65 5.73
CA SER A 44 -15.71 -15.93 5.29
C SER A 44 -15.28 -16.13 3.84
N SER A 45 -14.37 -17.05 3.60
CA SER A 45 -14.08 -17.55 2.25
C SER A 45 -14.52 -19.00 2.15
N SER A 46 -15.09 -19.35 1.00
CA SER A 46 -15.46 -20.71 0.65
C SER A 46 -15.16 -20.92 -0.83
N THR A 47 -14.02 -21.53 -1.15
CA THR A 47 -13.69 -21.90 -2.53
C THR A 47 -12.54 -22.91 -2.57
N GLN A 48 -12.51 -23.69 -3.65
CA GLN A 48 -11.57 -24.78 -3.91
C GLN A 48 -10.67 -24.40 -5.09
N ILE A 49 -9.36 -24.60 -4.95
CA ILE A 49 -8.44 -24.52 -6.09
C ILE A 49 -8.64 -25.78 -6.92
N GLU A 50 -8.98 -25.60 -8.20
CA GLU A 50 -9.08 -26.71 -9.15
C GLU A 50 -7.68 -27.19 -9.51
N VAL A 51 -7.14 -28.10 -8.69
CA VAL A 51 -5.93 -28.84 -8.99
C VAL A 51 -6.32 -30.27 -9.37
N ASP A 52 -5.78 -30.77 -10.48
CA ASP A 52 -5.98 -32.17 -10.90
C ASP A 52 -5.71 -33.14 -9.74
N ASP A 53 -6.62 -34.11 -9.53
CA ASP A 53 -6.63 -35.01 -8.35
C ASP A 53 -5.35 -35.85 -8.17
N GLU A 54 -4.53 -36.02 -9.21
CA GLU A 54 -3.22 -36.68 -9.09
C GLU A 54 -2.17 -35.87 -8.30
N SER A 55 -2.33 -34.55 -8.21
CA SER A 55 -1.40 -33.66 -7.49
C SER A 55 -1.44 -33.82 -5.97
N LYS A 56 -2.60 -34.24 -5.40
CA LYS A 56 -2.79 -34.42 -3.96
C LYS A 56 -1.90 -35.50 -3.33
N ARG A 57 -1.23 -36.33 -4.14
CA ARG A 57 -0.38 -37.43 -3.64
C ARG A 57 1.04 -37.03 -3.22
N ASN A 58 1.50 -35.81 -3.51
CA ASN A 58 2.86 -35.32 -3.18
C ASN A 58 2.84 -34.04 -2.31
N VAL A 59 1.90 -33.98 -1.38
CA VAL A 59 1.79 -32.87 -0.42
C VAL A 59 2.67 -33.16 0.79
N HIS A 60 3.54 -32.22 1.17
CA HIS A 60 4.26 -32.25 2.44
C HIS A 60 3.71 -31.14 3.34
N HIS A 61 3.20 -31.54 4.50
CA HIS A 61 2.95 -30.63 5.61
C HIS A 61 4.26 -30.38 6.34
N ASP A 62 4.77 -29.15 6.24
CA ASP A 62 5.90 -28.72 7.04
C ASP A 62 5.38 -27.87 8.20
N HIS A 63 5.62 -28.43 9.37
CA HIS A 63 5.35 -27.83 10.66
C HIS A 63 6.63 -27.08 11.08
N VAL A 64 6.80 -25.86 10.58
CA VAL A 64 8.05 -25.11 10.75
C VAL A 64 8.14 -24.56 12.17
N LEU A 65 8.91 -25.25 13.01
CA LEU A 65 9.42 -24.71 14.27
C LEU A 65 10.42 -23.59 13.96
N THR A 66 9.96 -22.34 13.94
CA THR A 66 10.86 -21.19 14.09
C THR A 66 11.46 -21.26 15.49
N ARG A 67 12.68 -21.81 15.62
CA ARG A 67 13.45 -21.75 16.86
C ARG A 67 13.98 -20.33 17.04
N THR A 68 13.21 -19.50 17.71
CA THR A 68 13.71 -18.37 18.50
C THR A 68 13.14 -18.50 19.91
N ASN A 69 13.98 -18.20 20.90
CA ASN A 69 13.63 -18.33 22.30
C ASN A 69 12.44 -17.40 22.65
N ALA A 70 11.56 -17.89 23.52
CA ALA A 70 10.46 -17.18 24.19
C ALA A 70 9.21 -16.81 23.35
N TYR A 71 8.17 -17.63 23.55
CA TYR A 71 6.73 -17.40 23.45
C TYR A 71 6.17 -16.22 22.58
N ALA A 72 5.30 -16.65 21.65
CA ALA A 72 4.25 -15.93 20.91
C ALA A 72 4.55 -15.42 19.48
N THR A 73 5.35 -16.14 18.69
CA THR A 73 5.15 -16.21 17.24
C THR A 73 4.13 -17.31 16.91
N PRO A 74 3.17 -17.11 16.00
CA PRO A 74 2.25 -18.17 15.61
C PRO A 74 3.06 -19.33 15.01
N TYR A 75 2.73 -20.55 15.40
CA TYR A 75 3.24 -21.73 14.73
C TYR A 75 2.76 -21.71 13.29
N LEU A 76 3.68 -21.59 12.34
CA LEU A 76 3.33 -21.55 10.93
C LEU A 76 2.83 -22.93 10.49
N ASP A 77 1.58 -22.98 10.03
CA ASP A 77 0.96 -24.19 9.48
C ASP A 77 1.01 -24.11 7.95
N LEU A 78 2.06 -24.69 7.37
CA LEU A 78 2.34 -24.60 5.94
C LEU A 78 2.17 -25.96 5.25
N GLU A 79 1.45 -25.94 4.14
CA GLU A 79 1.33 -27.05 3.22
C GLU A 79 2.00 -26.68 1.89
N HIS A 80 2.91 -27.53 1.41
CA HIS A 80 3.69 -27.28 0.19
C HIS A 80 3.22 -28.14 -0.97
N ASP A 81 2.68 -27.51 -2.01
CA ASP A 81 2.53 -28.08 -3.35
C ASP A 81 3.76 -27.72 -4.18
N LYS A 82 4.79 -28.58 -4.08
CA LYS A 82 6.06 -28.40 -4.80
C LYS A 82 5.89 -28.47 -6.32
N LYS A 83 4.87 -29.17 -6.82
CA LYS A 83 4.64 -29.34 -8.27
C LYS A 83 4.19 -28.02 -8.89
N ASN A 84 3.27 -27.33 -8.22
CA ASN A 84 2.67 -26.10 -8.71
C ASN A 84 3.30 -24.83 -8.10
N GLY A 85 4.35 -24.99 -7.27
CA GLY A 85 5.02 -23.84 -6.64
C GLY A 85 4.14 -23.09 -5.64
N ILE A 86 3.19 -23.76 -5.00
CA ILE A 86 2.25 -23.15 -4.04
C ILE A 86 2.63 -23.53 -2.62
N VAL A 87 2.58 -22.54 -1.74
CA VAL A 87 2.62 -22.66 -0.29
C VAL A 87 1.25 -22.23 0.23
N TYR A 88 0.49 -23.18 0.74
CA TYR A 88 -0.72 -22.88 1.47
C TYR A 88 -0.35 -22.54 2.91
N ASP A 89 -0.77 -21.36 3.35
CA ASP A 89 -0.54 -20.90 4.71
C ASP A 89 -1.87 -20.93 5.47
N HIS A 90 -2.04 -21.99 6.26
CA HIS A 90 -3.22 -22.26 7.09
C HIS A 90 -3.08 -21.68 8.50
N THR A 91 -2.02 -20.91 8.77
CA THR A 91 -1.74 -20.32 10.07
C THR A 91 -2.93 -19.48 10.52
N ARG A 92 -3.41 -19.77 11.73
CA ARG A 92 -4.45 -19.00 12.42
C ARG A 92 -3.84 -18.25 13.59
N THR A 93 -4.06 -16.95 13.60
CA THR A 93 -3.47 -16.05 14.57
C THR A 93 -4.47 -15.74 15.69
N VAL A 94 -4.16 -16.20 16.90
CA VAL A 94 -5.04 -16.01 18.07
C VAL A 94 -4.74 -14.67 18.73
N VAL A 95 -5.52 -13.64 18.42
CA VAL A 95 -5.41 -12.32 19.05
C VAL A 95 -6.25 -12.28 20.33
N ARG A 96 -5.61 -12.35 21.49
CA ARG A 96 -6.27 -12.05 22.78
C ARG A 96 -6.49 -10.54 22.89
N LYS A 97 -7.64 -10.03 22.43
CA LYS A 97 -8.07 -8.67 22.74
C LYS A 97 -8.23 -8.54 24.27
N LYS A 98 -7.35 -7.80 24.93
CA LYS A 98 -7.63 -7.30 26.29
C LYS A 98 -8.88 -6.45 26.20
N ASN A 99 -9.89 -6.74 27.02
CA ASN A 99 -11.09 -5.93 27.17
C ASN A 99 -10.69 -4.52 27.66
N HIS A 100 -10.28 -3.63 26.75
CA HIS A 100 -10.06 -2.22 27.07
C HIS A 100 -11.36 -1.44 26.85
N GLU A 101 -11.99 -1.19 27.99
CA GLU A 101 -12.73 0.00 28.41
C GLU A 101 -13.79 0.61 27.47
N VAL A 102 -15.02 0.52 27.98
CA VAL A 102 -16.26 1.22 27.61
C VAL A 102 -16.12 2.76 27.50
N GLY A 103 -14.93 3.34 27.73
CA GLY A 103 -14.64 4.78 27.61
C GLY A 103 -14.42 5.32 26.19
N SER A 104 -14.05 4.47 25.22
CA SER A 104 -13.77 4.89 23.83
C SER A 104 -14.95 5.58 23.15
N SER A 105 -16.18 5.12 23.38
CA SER A 105 -17.37 5.65 22.69
C SER A 105 -17.70 7.10 23.07
N SER A 106 -17.39 7.51 24.30
CA SER A 106 -17.62 8.87 24.80
C SER A 106 -16.59 9.86 24.24
N LEU A 107 -15.33 9.43 24.15
CA LEU A 107 -14.23 10.20 23.60
C LEU A 107 -14.47 10.50 22.11
N HIS A 108 -14.83 9.48 21.33
CA HIS A 108 -15.11 9.63 19.90
C HIS A 108 -16.33 10.51 19.62
N LYS A 109 -17.39 10.47 20.45
CA LYS A 109 -18.54 11.39 20.31
C LYS A 109 -18.15 12.86 20.51
N ASN A 110 -17.34 13.15 21.53
CA ASN A 110 -16.88 14.52 21.79
C ASN A 110 -15.91 15.03 20.72
N LEU A 111 -15.02 14.17 20.22
CA LEU A 111 -14.13 14.48 19.09
C LEU A 111 -14.92 14.71 17.79
N PHE A 112 -15.94 13.88 17.52
CA PHE A 112 -16.80 14.04 16.34
C PHE A 112 -17.55 15.38 16.36
N HIS A 113 -18.04 15.82 17.52
CA HIS A 113 -18.68 17.13 17.62
C HIS A 113 -17.70 18.26 17.32
N LYS A 114 -16.51 18.27 17.95
CA LYS A 114 -15.44 19.26 17.66
C LYS A 114 -15.03 19.27 16.18
N PHE A 115 -14.99 18.09 15.54
CA PHE A 115 -14.73 17.97 14.12
C PHE A 115 -15.82 18.57 13.26
N LEU A 116 -17.08 18.26 13.53
CA LEU A 116 -18.21 18.84 12.79
C LEU A 116 -18.22 20.36 12.92
N THR A 117 -17.91 20.90 14.11
CA THR A 117 -17.76 22.34 14.33
C THR A 117 -16.62 22.92 13.50
N LYS A 118 -15.41 22.32 13.54
CA LYS A 118 -14.25 22.77 12.72
C LYS A 118 -14.55 22.70 11.22
N LEU A 119 -15.22 21.64 10.77
CA LEU A 119 -15.58 21.43 9.37
C LEU A 119 -16.57 22.51 8.90
N ILE A 120 -17.65 22.75 9.67
CA ILE A 120 -18.67 23.77 9.37
C ILE A 120 -18.06 25.18 9.34
N PHE A 121 -17.25 25.56 10.35
CA PHE A 121 -16.60 26.89 10.37
C PHE A 121 -15.70 27.13 9.15
N ARG A 122 -14.94 26.12 8.72
CA ARG A 122 -14.04 26.22 7.56
C ARG A 122 -14.78 26.23 6.23
N PHE A 123 -15.91 25.53 6.10
CA PHE A 123 -16.78 25.64 4.93
C PHE A 123 -17.35 27.07 4.79
N ILE A 124 -17.72 27.69 5.92
CA ILE A 124 -18.17 29.08 5.97
C ILE A 124 -17.02 30.06 5.63
N GLU A 125 -15.77 29.79 6.06
CA GLU A 125 -14.61 30.60 5.67
C GLU A 125 -14.27 30.47 4.18
N LYS A 126 -14.36 29.28 3.58
CA LYS A 126 -14.01 29.05 2.17
C LYS A 126 -14.95 29.79 1.20
N GLU A 127 -16.20 30.05 1.59
CA GLU A 127 -17.12 30.92 0.84
C GLU A 127 -16.82 32.42 0.99
N LYS A 128 -16.21 32.84 2.10
CA LYS A 128 -15.87 34.25 2.34
C LYS A 128 -14.59 34.72 1.63
N VAL A 129 -13.73 33.81 1.19
CA VAL A 129 -12.44 34.15 0.54
C VAL A 129 -12.60 34.59 -0.94
N THR A 130 -13.82 34.62 -1.47
CA THR A 130 -14.13 35.24 -2.78
C THR A 130 -14.41 36.74 -2.75
N GLU A 131 -14.40 37.39 -1.59
CA GLU A 131 -14.43 38.86 -1.48
C GLU A 131 -13.28 39.34 -0.60
N GLY A 132 -12.61 40.41 -1.05
CA GLY A 132 -11.23 40.68 -0.69
C GLY A 132 -10.97 41.30 0.68
N VAL A 133 -9.65 41.36 0.92
CA VAL A 133 -8.89 42.45 1.56
C VAL A 133 -8.37 42.19 2.99
N THR A 134 -7.03 42.21 3.03
CA THR A 134 -6.06 42.62 4.07
C THR A 134 -5.72 41.73 5.27
N GLN A 135 -4.41 41.49 5.36
CA GLN A 135 -3.64 40.96 6.48
C GLN A 135 -3.75 41.85 7.72
N GLY A 136 -4.03 41.23 8.87
CA GLY A 136 -3.86 41.80 10.20
C GLY A 136 -3.00 40.87 11.05
N LYS A 137 -1.84 41.37 11.51
CA LYS A 137 -0.88 40.72 12.40
C LYS A 137 -1.52 40.40 13.76
N PHE A 138 -1.24 39.21 14.31
CA PHE A 138 -1.44 38.94 15.74
C PHE A 138 -0.12 38.61 16.43
N ASN A 139 0.12 39.33 17.52
CA ASN A 139 1.29 39.31 18.36
C ASN A 139 1.32 38.12 19.33
N ASN A 140 2.53 37.67 19.63
CA ASN A 140 2.89 36.74 20.70
C ASN A 140 2.78 37.38 22.10
N SER A 141 2.23 36.61 23.05
CA SER A 141 2.43 36.66 24.52
C SER A 141 1.49 35.61 25.14
N SER A 142 1.74 34.80 26.18
CA SER A 142 2.90 34.47 27.03
C SER A 142 2.62 33.11 27.67
N ASN A 143 3.70 32.41 28.00
CA ASN A 143 3.89 31.34 28.99
C ASN A 143 2.77 31.05 30.01
N GLU A 144 2.46 29.76 30.19
CA GLU A 144 2.40 29.13 31.52
C GLU A 144 2.76 27.64 31.39
N ILE A 145 3.87 27.27 32.03
CA ILE A 145 4.40 25.91 32.16
C ILE A 145 3.91 25.39 33.52
N ALA A 146 3.08 24.35 33.52
CA ALA A 146 2.73 23.61 34.72
C ALA A 146 3.39 22.22 34.66
N ASN A 147 4.33 22.02 35.59
CA ASN A 147 5.01 20.76 35.85
C ASN A 147 4.04 19.71 36.37
N HIS A 148 3.93 18.58 35.67
CA HIS A 148 3.46 17.32 36.25
C HIS A 148 4.44 16.21 35.89
N GLU A 149 5.21 15.76 36.88
CA GLU A 149 5.93 14.48 36.85
C GLU A 149 4.90 13.33 36.89
N PRO A 150 4.98 12.33 36.00
CA PRO A 150 4.27 11.08 36.21
C PRO A 150 5.15 10.12 37.01
N VAL A 151 4.61 9.70 38.16
CA VAL A 151 5.09 8.57 38.96
C VAL A 151 4.95 7.29 38.14
N PHE A 152 6.07 6.67 37.74
CA PHE A 152 6.07 5.35 37.13
C PHE A 152 5.91 4.29 38.23
N GLU A 153 4.70 3.75 38.33
CA GLU A 153 4.39 2.58 39.14
C GLU A 153 4.93 1.32 38.41
N LYS A 154 5.75 0.53 39.11
CA LYS A 154 6.35 -0.71 38.59
C LYS A 154 5.28 -1.77 38.35
N ILE A 155 4.96 -2.04 37.09
CA ILE A 155 4.14 -3.20 36.70
C ILE A 155 5.08 -4.42 36.55
N PRO A 156 4.71 -5.62 37.05
CA PRO A 156 5.60 -6.79 37.03
C PRO A 156 5.78 -7.32 35.61
N VAL A 157 7.04 -7.51 35.22
CA VAL A 157 7.46 -8.12 33.94
C VAL A 157 7.00 -9.58 33.92
N GLN A 158 6.07 -9.89 33.01
CA GLN A 158 5.70 -11.26 32.64
C GLN A 158 6.23 -11.48 31.23
N CYS A 159 7.03 -12.53 31.02
CA CYS A 159 7.87 -12.77 29.84
C CYS A 159 7.10 -12.66 28.50
N ASP A 160 7.40 -11.62 27.72
CA ASP A 160 6.69 -11.24 26.50
C ASP A 160 7.51 -11.48 25.21
N ASN A 161 6.78 -11.75 24.13
CA ASN A 161 7.24 -11.88 22.74
C ASN A 161 8.17 -10.73 22.33
N PRO A 162 9.36 -11.00 21.73
CA PRO A 162 10.29 -9.96 21.29
C PRO A 162 9.65 -8.92 20.35
N LEU A 163 8.65 -9.31 19.54
CA LEU A 163 7.90 -8.38 18.68
C LEU A 163 6.89 -7.50 19.44
N GLN A 164 6.42 -7.92 20.62
CA GLN A 164 5.52 -7.10 21.45
C GLN A 164 6.31 -5.96 22.09
N ASN A 165 7.54 -6.23 22.53
CA ASN A 165 8.46 -5.23 23.10
C ASN A 165 8.81 -4.14 22.08
N LEU A 166 8.90 -4.48 20.79
CA LEU A 166 9.09 -3.49 19.73
C LEU A 166 7.95 -2.47 19.68
N ILE A 167 6.69 -2.89 19.79
CA ILE A 167 5.54 -1.96 19.79
C ILE A 167 5.63 -0.99 20.97
N LEU A 168 6.05 -1.47 22.15
CA LEU A 168 6.23 -0.63 23.33
C LEU A 168 7.34 0.42 23.13
N SER A 169 8.31 0.14 22.24
CA SER A 169 9.38 1.07 21.86
C SER A 169 9.03 2.01 20.70
N GLU A 170 7.82 1.91 20.12
CA GLU A 170 7.40 2.73 19.00
C GLU A 170 6.76 4.05 19.46
N ASP A 171 7.09 5.15 18.78
CA ASP A 171 6.53 6.47 19.05
C ASP A 171 5.09 6.59 18.53
N LEU A 172 4.11 6.57 19.41
CA LEU A 172 2.69 6.62 19.03
C LEU A 172 2.21 8.02 18.62
N THR A 173 3.08 9.03 18.60
CA THR A 173 2.75 10.37 18.08
C THR A 173 2.41 10.29 16.60
N LEU A 174 1.28 10.87 16.21
CA LEU A 174 0.79 10.86 14.83
C LEU A 174 1.38 12.05 14.03
N VAL A 175 2.61 11.88 13.55
CA VAL A 175 3.27 12.85 12.65
C VAL A 175 3.16 12.38 11.20
N ALA A 176 2.58 13.21 10.33
CA ALA A 176 2.38 12.90 8.91
C ALA A 176 3.64 13.06 8.05
N ASP A 177 4.77 12.55 8.55
CA ASP A 177 6.09 12.56 7.92
C ASP A 177 6.77 11.22 8.23
N LEU A 178 7.09 10.44 7.21
CA LEU A 178 7.73 9.14 7.41
C LEU A 178 9.16 9.29 7.94
N ASN A 179 9.85 10.36 7.55
CA ASN A 179 11.22 10.65 7.98
C ASN A 179 11.28 10.91 9.48
N TYR A 180 10.20 11.41 10.09
CA TYR A 180 10.10 11.58 11.54
C TYR A 180 10.33 10.26 12.28
N TYR A 181 9.64 9.19 11.89
CA TYR A 181 9.76 7.88 12.55
C TYR A 181 11.10 7.22 12.22
N PHE A 182 11.50 7.22 10.94
CA PHE A 182 12.73 6.54 10.52
C PHE A 182 13.99 7.16 11.13
N ASN A 183 13.98 8.47 11.38
CA ASN A 183 15.08 9.16 12.08
C ASN A 183 15.35 8.63 13.49
N GLN A 184 14.33 8.04 14.14
CA GLN A 184 14.45 7.41 15.45
C GLN A 184 15.12 6.03 15.37
N TYR A 185 15.12 5.42 14.17
CA TYR A 185 15.82 4.18 13.88
C TYR A 185 17.22 4.40 13.29
N ASN A 186 17.74 5.64 13.35
CA ASN A 186 18.98 6.06 12.70
C ASN A 186 18.97 5.89 11.17
N ILE A 187 17.78 5.96 10.56
CA ILE A 187 17.59 5.94 9.11
C ILE A 187 17.03 7.31 8.69
N GLN A 188 17.64 7.93 7.70
CA GLN A 188 17.10 9.11 7.05
C GLN A 188 16.41 8.70 5.76
N ILE A 189 15.31 9.39 5.43
CA ILE A 189 14.65 9.27 4.14
C ILE A 189 15.13 10.44 3.26
N GLU A 190 15.91 10.12 2.23
CA GLU A 190 16.24 11.07 1.17
C GLU A 190 15.07 11.14 0.18
N GLU A 191 14.63 12.36 -0.14
CA GLU A 191 13.49 12.60 -1.04
C GLU A 191 13.97 13.18 -2.36
N PHE A 192 13.57 12.55 -3.45
CA PHE A 192 13.79 13.02 -4.81
C PHE A 192 12.47 13.43 -5.44
N ARG A 193 12.43 14.63 -6.05
CA ARG A 193 11.33 15.06 -6.91
C ARG A 193 11.70 14.82 -8.36
N LEU A 194 10.95 13.97 -9.04
CA LEU A 194 11.23 13.51 -10.39
C LEU A 194 10.15 14.02 -11.34
N GLU A 195 10.54 14.63 -12.46
CA GLU A 195 9.60 15.04 -13.51
C GLU A 195 9.45 13.93 -14.56
N THR A 196 8.23 13.45 -14.79
CA THR A 196 7.89 12.50 -15.85
C THR A 196 7.99 13.14 -17.24
N GLU A 197 8.09 12.30 -18.27
CA GLU A 197 8.16 12.79 -19.65
C GLU A 197 6.96 13.68 -20.00
N ASP A 198 5.77 13.32 -19.51
CA ASP A 198 4.51 14.07 -19.68
C ASP A 198 4.31 15.21 -18.66
N GLY A 199 5.29 15.45 -17.78
CA GLY A 199 5.38 16.67 -16.97
C GLY A 199 4.72 16.63 -15.60
N PHE A 200 4.39 15.45 -15.07
CA PHE A 200 4.00 15.30 -13.67
C PHE A 200 5.25 15.23 -12.78
N VAL A 201 5.17 15.77 -11.57
CA VAL A 201 6.24 15.66 -10.57
C VAL A 201 5.84 14.61 -9.54
N ILE A 202 6.68 13.60 -9.36
CA ILE A 202 6.46 12.47 -8.46
C ILE A 202 7.59 12.36 -7.43
N ASP A 203 7.24 11.88 -6.23
CA ASP A 203 8.20 11.71 -5.14
C ASP A 203 8.77 10.28 -5.12
N LEU A 204 10.09 10.18 -5.07
CA LEU A 204 10.82 8.95 -4.83
C LEU A 204 11.59 9.08 -3.52
N TRP A 205 11.32 8.21 -2.57
CA TRP A 205 11.97 8.22 -1.26
C TRP A 205 13.01 7.09 -1.16
N HIS A 206 14.14 7.35 -0.54
CA HIS A 206 15.27 6.43 -0.42
C HIS A 206 15.74 6.34 1.04
N LEU A 207 15.77 5.14 1.60
CA LEU A 207 16.22 4.92 2.97
C LEU A 207 17.76 4.86 3.00
N ILE A 208 18.37 5.78 3.74
CA ILE A 208 19.82 5.88 3.90
C ILE A 208 20.21 5.91 5.39
N PRO A 209 21.43 5.46 5.75
CA PRO A 209 21.91 5.65 7.11
C PRO A 209 21.94 7.14 7.48
N LYS A 210 21.37 7.51 8.64
CA LYS A 210 21.38 8.90 9.14
C LYS A 210 22.79 9.40 9.42
N TYR A 211 23.66 8.50 9.88
CA TYR A 211 25.06 8.75 10.14
C TYR A 211 25.89 7.94 9.14
N ARG A 212 26.44 8.59 8.11
CA ARG A 212 27.33 7.92 7.15
C ARG A 212 28.62 7.55 7.85
N THR A 213 28.95 6.26 7.87
CA THR A 213 30.26 5.77 8.30
C THR A 213 31.08 5.43 7.06
N THR A 214 32.40 5.57 7.12
CA THR A 214 33.29 5.36 5.97
C THR A 214 33.24 3.93 5.39
N ASP A 215 32.67 2.97 6.13
CA ASP A 215 32.57 1.57 5.70
C ASP A 215 31.19 1.21 5.13
N SER A 216 30.10 1.87 5.53
CA SER A 216 28.76 1.60 4.97
C SER A 216 28.65 1.91 3.47
N ASP A 217 29.51 2.80 2.95
CA ASP A 217 29.52 3.21 1.54
C ASP A 217 30.19 2.20 0.60
N LYS A 218 30.87 1.17 1.12
CA LYS A 218 31.70 0.27 0.28
C LYS A 218 30.92 -0.91 -0.33
N LYS A 219 29.87 -1.41 0.32
CA LYS A 219 29.08 -2.55 -0.21
C LYS A 219 27.81 -2.06 -0.88
N LYS A 220 27.72 -2.25 -2.20
CA LYS A 220 26.50 -2.00 -2.97
C LYS A 220 25.42 -3.00 -2.56
N ARG A 221 24.36 -2.50 -1.93
CA ARG A 221 23.17 -3.29 -1.56
C ARG A 221 22.24 -3.43 -2.79
N PRO A 222 21.58 -4.60 -3.00
CA PRO A 222 20.70 -4.77 -4.15
C PRO A 222 19.45 -3.88 -4.03
N PRO A 223 19.04 -3.17 -5.10
CA PRO A 223 17.90 -2.27 -5.05
C PRO A 223 16.56 -2.99 -5.04
N ILE A 224 15.69 -2.56 -4.13
CA ILE A 224 14.27 -2.90 -4.04
C ILE A 224 13.46 -1.62 -4.23
N LEU A 225 12.62 -1.59 -5.28
CA LEU A 225 11.62 -0.55 -5.48
C LEU A 225 10.25 -1.04 -4.99
N MET A 226 9.60 -0.29 -4.11
CA MET A 226 8.26 -0.60 -3.57
C MET A 226 7.21 0.36 -4.13
N LEU A 227 6.12 -0.19 -4.70
CA LEU A 227 5.05 0.57 -5.36
C LEU A 227 3.69 0.31 -4.71
N HIS A 228 3.03 1.38 -4.27
CA HIS A 228 1.81 1.32 -3.46
C HIS A 228 0.53 1.06 -4.27
N GLY A 229 -0.57 0.80 -3.54
CA GLY A 229 -1.90 0.58 -4.11
C GLY A 229 -2.72 1.86 -4.36
N LEU A 230 -3.98 1.67 -4.77
CA LEU A 230 -4.93 2.74 -5.07
C LEU A 230 -5.21 3.55 -3.80
N LEU A 231 -5.27 4.89 -3.93
CA LEU A 231 -5.48 5.83 -2.81
C LEU A 231 -4.38 5.81 -1.73
N GLN A 232 -3.25 5.15 -1.93
CA GLN A 232 -2.16 5.10 -0.94
C GLN A 232 -0.96 5.95 -1.38
N SER A 233 -0.01 6.15 -0.47
CA SER A 233 1.38 6.46 -0.81
C SER A 233 2.30 5.29 -0.44
N SER A 234 3.58 5.36 -0.84
CA SER A 234 4.60 4.35 -0.54
C SER A 234 4.90 4.20 0.95
N GLY A 235 4.47 5.17 1.78
CA GLY A 235 4.51 5.05 3.25
C GLY A 235 3.69 3.89 3.81
N SER A 236 2.77 3.32 3.02
CA SER A 236 2.05 2.08 3.39
C SER A 236 2.96 0.88 3.64
N PHE A 237 4.13 0.80 2.99
CA PHE A 237 5.14 -0.24 3.22
C PHE A 237 5.98 -0.04 4.48
N ALA A 238 5.92 1.16 5.07
CA ALA A 238 6.86 1.65 6.08
C ALA A 238 6.18 2.08 7.39
N SER A 239 4.87 2.29 7.38
CA SER A 239 4.11 2.85 8.52
C SER A 239 4.07 1.94 9.75
N ASN A 240 4.37 0.64 9.62
CA ASN A 240 4.51 -0.29 10.75
C ASN A 240 5.79 -0.09 11.59
N GLY A 241 6.60 0.94 11.30
CA GLY A 241 7.84 1.19 12.04
C GLY A 241 8.84 0.06 11.86
N ARG A 242 9.42 -0.44 12.96
CA ARG A 242 10.38 -1.55 12.91
C ARG A 242 9.78 -2.89 12.41
N LYS A 243 8.44 -3.04 12.43
CA LYS A 243 7.76 -4.21 11.85
C LYS A 243 7.36 -4.02 10.38
N SER A 244 7.77 -2.93 9.75
CA SER A 244 7.43 -2.66 8.36
C SER A 244 8.31 -3.44 7.39
N LEU A 245 7.76 -3.84 6.24
CA LEU A 245 8.53 -4.50 5.19
C LEU A 245 9.73 -3.65 4.72
N ALA A 246 9.54 -2.33 4.64
CA ALA A 246 10.61 -1.40 4.29
C ALA A 246 11.76 -1.44 5.28
N TYR A 247 11.47 -1.38 6.59
CA TYR A 247 12.50 -1.46 7.62
C TYR A 247 13.17 -2.83 7.65
N PHE A 248 12.39 -3.91 7.63
CA PHE A 248 12.91 -5.28 7.71
C PHE A 248 13.86 -5.60 6.55
N LEU A 249 13.49 -5.26 5.32
CA LEU A 249 14.35 -5.50 4.15
C LEU A 249 15.58 -4.58 4.13
N TYR A 250 15.45 -3.34 4.63
CA TYR A 250 16.60 -2.45 4.81
C TYR A 250 17.63 -3.05 5.79
N GLN A 251 17.17 -3.55 6.94
CA GLN A 251 18.03 -4.22 7.93
C GLN A 251 18.61 -5.52 7.41
N SER A 252 17.88 -6.21 6.53
CA SER A 252 18.35 -7.43 5.85
C SER A 252 19.37 -7.18 4.73
N GLY A 253 19.90 -5.95 4.59
CA GLY A 253 21.00 -5.64 3.67
C GLY A 253 20.57 -5.21 2.25
N TYR A 254 19.30 -4.86 2.04
CA TYR A 254 18.82 -4.34 0.76
C TYR A 254 18.79 -2.81 0.70
N ASP A 255 18.81 -2.27 -0.52
CA ASP A 255 18.71 -0.84 -0.78
C ASP A 255 17.26 -0.46 -1.10
N ILE A 256 16.59 0.26 -0.20
CA ILE A 256 15.12 0.42 -0.24
C ILE A 256 14.70 1.76 -0.83
N TRP A 257 13.93 1.66 -1.92
CA TRP A 257 13.35 2.77 -2.65
C TRP A 257 11.82 2.69 -2.59
N LEU A 258 11.16 3.75 -2.14
CA LEU A 258 9.72 3.83 -1.97
C LEU A 258 9.14 4.78 -3.05
N GLY A 259 8.56 4.20 -4.10
CA GLY A 259 8.08 4.95 -5.26
C GLY A 259 6.63 5.42 -5.11
N ASN A 260 6.39 6.70 -5.38
CA ASN A 260 5.04 7.27 -5.48
C ASN A 260 4.70 7.58 -6.94
N ASN A 261 3.43 7.46 -7.30
CA ASN A 261 2.93 7.84 -8.62
C ASN A 261 2.59 9.34 -8.68
N ARG A 262 2.07 9.81 -9.82
CA ARG A 262 1.51 11.17 -10.01
C ARG A 262 0.32 11.51 -9.12
N CYS A 263 -0.31 10.50 -8.53
CA CYS A 263 -1.22 10.69 -7.41
C CYS A 263 -0.43 11.13 -6.17
N GLY A 264 -1.05 11.82 -5.23
CA GLY A 264 -0.31 12.18 -4.02
C GLY A 264 -1.11 13.07 -3.09
N PHE A 265 -0.50 13.40 -1.95
CA PHE A 265 -1.10 14.38 -1.04
C PHE A 265 -1.15 15.77 -1.64
N ARG A 266 -0.18 16.11 -2.51
CA ARG A 266 -0.06 17.39 -3.20
C ARG A 266 0.43 17.16 -4.64
N PRO A 267 -0.45 16.75 -5.57
CA PRO A 267 -0.05 16.55 -6.96
C PRO A 267 0.57 17.82 -7.56
N GLU A 268 1.71 17.67 -8.22
CA GLU A 268 2.51 18.75 -8.82
C GLU A 268 2.81 18.42 -10.30
N TRP A 269 2.97 19.44 -11.13
CA TRP A 269 3.24 19.30 -12.55
C TRP A 269 3.98 20.53 -13.09
N ASN A 270 4.69 20.32 -14.19
CA ASN A 270 5.27 21.37 -15.01
C ASN A 270 4.17 22.06 -15.82
N GLU A 271 3.85 23.31 -15.48
CA GLU A 271 2.78 24.09 -16.15
C GLU A 271 2.99 24.27 -17.66
N ALA A 272 4.22 24.17 -18.17
CA ALA A 272 4.47 24.22 -19.61
C ALA A 272 4.01 22.95 -20.33
N LYS A 273 4.11 21.78 -19.66
CA LYS A 273 3.68 20.48 -20.20
C LYS A 273 2.23 20.15 -19.87
N VAL A 274 1.72 20.62 -18.73
CA VAL A 274 0.36 20.36 -18.24
C VAL A 274 -0.41 21.68 -18.01
N PRO A 275 -0.75 22.43 -19.07
CA PRO A 275 -1.16 23.84 -18.95
C PRO A 275 -2.61 24.05 -18.50
N THR A 276 -3.47 23.02 -18.53
CA THR A 276 -4.91 23.19 -18.28
C THR A 276 -5.37 22.43 -17.04
N LEU A 277 -6.46 22.91 -16.40
CA LEU A 277 -7.06 22.19 -15.27
C LEU A 277 -7.47 20.75 -15.64
N ALA A 278 -7.93 20.54 -16.87
CA ALA A 278 -8.35 19.22 -17.34
C ALA A 278 -7.16 18.28 -17.51
N SER A 279 -6.07 18.74 -18.13
CA SER A 279 -4.88 17.90 -18.36
C SER A 279 -4.22 17.42 -17.06
N ARG A 280 -4.40 18.15 -15.95
CA ARG A 280 -3.89 17.76 -14.61
C ARG A 280 -4.52 16.47 -14.07
N TRP A 281 -5.70 16.10 -14.56
CA TRP A 281 -6.47 14.94 -14.10
C TRP A 281 -6.82 13.96 -15.23
N ASP A 282 -6.31 14.20 -16.43
CA ASP A 282 -6.58 13.39 -17.62
C ASP A 282 -5.62 12.19 -17.75
N TRP A 283 -5.42 11.46 -16.66
CA TRP A 283 -4.56 10.27 -16.60
C TRP A 283 -5.24 9.10 -15.92
N ASP A 284 -4.85 7.89 -16.30
CA ASP A 284 -5.20 6.64 -15.62
C ASP A 284 -3.96 5.74 -15.47
N LEU A 285 -4.19 4.44 -15.24
CA LEU A 285 -3.12 3.47 -15.04
C LEU A 285 -2.16 3.37 -16.23
N ARG A 286 -2.60 3.69 -17.45
CA ARG A 286 -1.75 3.63 -18.65
C ARG A 286 -0.61 4.64 -18.58
N GLU A 287 -0.90 5.87 -18.15
CA GLU A 287 0.13 6.89 -17.98
C GLU A 287 1.04 6.56 -16.79
N MET A 288 0.50 6.01 -15.69
CA MET A 288 1.31 5.56 -14.55
C MET A 288 2.33 4.47 -14.96
N VAL A 289 1.92 3.47 -15.75
CA VAL A 289 2.85 2.45 -16.24
C VAL A 289 3.87 3.05 -17.20
N LYS A 290 3.40 3.82 -18.20
CA LYS A 290 4.26 4.33 -19.26
C LYS A 290 5.30 5.32 -18.77
N TYR A 291 4.92 6.20 -17.85
CA TYR A 291 5.73 7.34 -17.45
C TYR A 291 6.24 7.22 -16.01
N ASP A 292 5.36 6.94 -15.03
CA ASP A 292 5.74 6.96 -13.61
C ASP A 292 6.64 5.75 -13.29
N LEU A 293 6.16 4.53 -13.55
CA LEU A 293 6.91 3.30 -13.27
C LEU A 293 8.23 3.23 -14.06
N THR A 294 8.19 3.62 -15.33
CA THR A 294 9.40 3.71 -16.18
C THR A 294 10.43 4.67 -15.58
N LEU A 295 10.02 5.88 -15.16
CA LEU A 295 10.91 6.87 -14.56
C LEU A 295 11.49 6.38 -13.23
N LEU A 296 10.65 5.77 -12.39
CA LEU A 296 11.08 5.22 -11.10
C LEU A 296 12.14 4.13 -11.28
N ILE A 297 11.91 3.17 -12.18
CA ILE A 297 12.86 2.09 -12.47
C ILE A 297 14.17 2.67 -13.01
N ASP A 298 14.12 3.53 -14.02
CA ASP A 298 15.32 4.13 -14.62
C ASP A 298 16.13 4.93 -13.60
N THR A 299 15.45 5.71 -12.77
CA THR A 299 16.11 6.53 -11.74
C THR A 299 16.81 5.67 -10.71
N VAL A 300 16.15 4.61 -10.21
CA VAL A 300 16.76 3.69 -9.23
C VAL A 300 17.97 2.98 -9.83
N LEU A 301 17.85 2.43 -11.04
CA LEU A 301 18.97 1.74 -11.69
C LEU A 301 20.13 2.69 -12.01
N ALA A 302 19.84 3.92 -12.46
CA ALA A 302 20.86 4.94 -12.70
C ALA A 302 21.55 5.40 -11.40
N LYS A 303 20.84 5.50 -10.27
CA LYS A 303 21.45 5.90 -8.99
C LYS A 303 22.27 4.77 -8.37
N THR A 304 21.80 3.53 -8.48
CA THR A 304 22.42 2.37 -7.81
C THR A 304 23.46 1.66 -8.68
N GLN A 305 23.45 1.92 -9.99
CA GLN A 305 24.33 1.31 -10.99
C GLN A 305 24.16 -0.22 -11.09
N PHE A 306 22.97 -0.72 -10.74
CA PHE A 306 22.57 -2.09 -11.01
C PHE A 306 21.91 -2.19 -12.38
N GLU A 307 22.05 -3.35 -13.03
CA GLU A 307 21.39 -3.62 -14.31
C GLU A 307 19.88 -3.91 -14.11
N LYS A 308 19.54 -4.59 -13.01
CA LYS A 308 18.16 -4.96 -12.66
C LYS A 308 17.87 -4.72 -11.19
N LEU A 309 16.60 -4.48 -10.87
CA LEU A 309 16.10 -4.32 -9.51
C LEU A 309 15.04 -5.38 -9.14
N THR A 310 14.74 -5.48 -7.86
CA THR A 310 13.54 -6.18 -7.37
C THR A 310 12.40 -5.18 -7.25
N LEU A 311 11.26 -5.47 -7.88
CA LEU A 311 10.03 -4.67 -7.76
C LEU A 311 9.07 -5.37 -6.80
N ILE A 312 8.73 -4.70 -5.69
CA ILE A 312 7.66 -5.12 -4.78
C ILE A 312 6.47 -4.21 -5.02
N SER A 313 5.28 -4.77 -5.15
CA SER A 313 4.10 -3.97 -5.44
C SER A 313 2.89 -4.48 -4.67
N HIS A 314 2.00 -3.56 -4.29
CA HIS A 314 0.75 -3.87 -3.58
C HIS A 314 -0.46 -3.40 -4.39
N SER A 315 -1.50 -4.23 -4.49
CA SER A 315 -2.81 -3.85 -5.06
C SER A 315 -2.69 -3.17 -6.45
N GLN A 316 -3.12 -1.92 -6.64
CA GLN A 316 -2.92 -1.20 -7.91
C GLN A 316 -1.45 -1.18 -8.39
N GLY A 317 -0.49 -1.12 -7.47
CA GLY A 317 0.93 -1.24 -7.84
C GLY A 317 1.21 -2.55 -8.58
N THR A 318 0.53 -3.64 -8.20
CA THR A 318 0.71 -4.91 -8.92
C THR A 318 0.09 -4.87 -10.31
N THR A 319 -1.03 -4.16 -10.48
CA THR A 319 -1.59 -3.94 -11.80
C THR A 319 -0.60 -3.21 -12.70
N GLN A 320 0.11 -2.21 -12.17
CA GLN A 320 1.16 -1.51 -12.92
C GLN A 320 2.30 -2.45 -13.32
N GLY A 321 2.82 -3.23 -12.38
CA GLY A 321 3.89 -4.19 -12.65
C GLY A 321 3.47 -5.24 -13.69
N PHE A 322 2.29 -5.84 -13.55
CA PHE A 322 1.78 -6.82 -14.52
C PHE A 322 1.45 -6.18 -15.88
N MET A 323 0.89 -4.98 -15.92
CA MET A 323 0.68 -4.27 -17.20
C MET A 323 2.02 -4.02 -17.90
N GLY A 324 3.04 -3.55 -17.17
CA GLY A 324 4.37 -3.34 -17.73
C GLY A 324 5.00 -4.62 -18.28
N LEU A 325 4.90 -5.73 -17.53
CA LEU A 325 5.52 -7.01 -17.91
C LEU A 325 4.75 -7.78 -19.00
N VAL A 326 3.41 -7.84 -18.91
CA VAL A 326 2.57 -8.67 -19.79
C VAL A 326 2.16 -7.93 -21.06
N ASN A 327 1.96 -6.62 -20.95
CA ASN A 327 1.50 -5.78 -22.06
C ASN A 327 2.59 -4.81 -22.53
N GLU A 328 3.86 -5.18 -22.35
CA GLU A 328 5.04 -4.37 -22.65
C GLU A 328 4.98 -3.73 -24.04
N ASP A 329 4.70 -4.52 -25.07
CA ASP A 329 4.62 -4.06 -26.47
C ASP A 329 3.53 -3.00 -26.70
N LYS A 330 2.51 -2.91 -25.84
CA LYS A 330 1.48 -1.85 -25.92
C LYS A 330 2.02 -0.49 -25.46
N PHE A 331 3.01 -0.50 -24.57
CA PHE A 331 3.66 0.72 -24.07
C PHE A 331 4.88 1.09 -24.91
N PHE A 332 5.69 0.08 -25.26
CA PHE A 332 6.92 0.21 -26.03
C PHE A 332 6.96 -0.84 -27.15
N PRO A 333 6.29 -0.60 -28.29
CA PRO A 333 6.28 -1.52 -29.42
C PRO A 333 7.70 -1.86 -29.93
N PRO A 334 7.90 -3.01 -30.61
CA PRO A 334 9.17 -3.33 -31.25
C PRO A 334 9.69 -2.18 -32.12
N GLY A 335 10.98 -1.84 -31.99
CA GLY A 335 11.56 -0.66 -32.62
C GLY A 335 11.43 0.64 -31.81
N SER A 336 10.95 0.60 -30.57
CA SER A 336 10.94 1.75 -29.63
C SER A 336 12.34 2.15 -29.12
N GLY A 337 13.41 1.63 -29.73
CA GLY A 337 14.79 1.96 -29.41
C GLY A 337 15.18 1.46 -28.02
N SER A 338 15.72 2.33 -27.18
CA SER A 338 16.20 1.98 -25.84
C SER A 338 15.11 1.54 -24.85
N LYS A 339 13.83 1.67 -25.20
CA LYS A 339 12.70 1.22 -24.38
C LYS A 339 12.10 -0.12 -24.85
N GLU A 340 12.64 -0.74 -25.89
CA GLU A 340 12.20 -2.08 -26.28
C GLU A 340 12.53 -3.08 -25.16
N SER A 341 11.54 -3.90 -24.75
CA SER A 341 11.68 -4.82 -23.62
C SER A 341 12.14 -4.15 -22.31
N PHE A 342 11.74 -2.89 -22.08
CA PHE A 342 12.11 -2.08 -20.90
C PHE A 342 11.95 -2.82 -19.55
N PHE A 343 10.77 -3.33 -19.22
CA PHE A 343 10.43 -3.94 -17.95
C PHE A 343 11.09 -5.30 -17.76
N THR A 344 10.98 -6.19 -18.76
CA THR A 344 11.59 -7.54 -18.70
C THR A 344 13.11 -7.50 -18.65
N SER A 345 13.75 -6.49 -19.28
CA SER A 345 15.20 -6.28 -19.18
C SER A 345 15.66 -5.69 -17.85
N LYS A 346 14.79 -5.02 -17.08
CA LYS A 346 15.18 -4.25 -15.87
C LYS A 346 14.67 -4.81 -14.55
N ILE A 347 13.69 -5.71 -14.58
CA ILE A 347 13.14 -6.34 -13.37
C ILE A 347 13.73 -7.74 -13.24
N ALA A 348 14.40 -8.02 -12.13
CA ALA A 348 14.95 -9.35 -11.82
C ALA A 348 13.94 -10.21 -11.07
N ASN A 349 13.31 -9.62 -10.04
CA ASN A 349 12.29 -10.26 -9.23
C ASN A 349 11.08 -9.33 -9.18
N TYR A 350 9.90 -9.89 -9.36
CA TYR A 350 8.64 -9.19 -9.19
C TYR A 350 7.83 -9.85 -8.08
N ILE A 351 7.61 -9.11 -6.99
CA ILE A 351 6.89 -9.58 -5.80
C ILE A 351 5.55 -8.83 -5.76
N ALA A 352 4.45 -9.55 -5.93
CA ALA A 352 3.11 -8.99 -5.97
C ALA A 352 2.33 -9.36 -4.70
N LEU A 353 1.98 -8.34 -3.92
CA LEU A 353 1.21 -8.44 -2.68
C LEU A 353 -0.26 -8.07 -2.96
N ALA A 354 -1.19 -8.98 -2.67
CA ALA A 354 -2.62 -8.83 -2.97
C ALA A 354 -2.88 -8.39 -4.44
N PRO A 355 -2.50 -9.23 -5.42
CA PRO A 355 -2.42 -8.82 -6.81
C PRO A 355 -3.76 -8.46 -7.45
N ALA A 356 -3.91 -7.21 -7.89
CA ALA A 356 -5.08 -6.71 -8.61
C ALA A 356 -5.00 -6.97 -10.12
N VAL A 357 -5.22 -8.22 -10.52
CA VAL A 357 -5.27 -8.65 -11.94
C VAL A 357 -6.71 -8.90 -12.39
N TYR A 358 -7.49 -9.59 -11.56
CA TYR A 358 -8.90 -9.89 -11.82
C TYR A 358 -9.81 -9.31 -10.73
N PRO A 359 -11.02 -8.86 -11.08
CA PRO A 359 -11.95 -8.25 -10.15
C PRO A 359 -12.53 -9.28 -9.18
N GLY A 360 -12.48 -8.96 -7.88
CA GLY A 360 -13.09 -9.78 -6.84
C GLY A 360 -14.60 -9.54 -6.69
N PRO A 361 -15.29 -10.40 -5.91
CA PRO A 361 -16.73 -10.37 -5.75
C PRO A 361 -17.24 -9.06 -5.12
N LEU A 362 -16.43 -8.39 -4.28
CA LEU A 362 -16.81 -7.15 -3.60
C LEU A 362 -17.27 -6.07 -4.57
N LEU A 363 -16.66 -5.99 -5.76
CA LEU A 363 -16.99 -5.01 -6.78
C LEU A 363 -18.42 -5.17 -7.32
N ASN A 364 -19.01 -6.36 -7.19
CA ASN A 364 -20.36 -6.71 -7.65
C ASN A 364 -21.37 -6.86 -6.51
N GLU A 365 -20.94 -6.81 -5.26
CA GLU A 365 -21.83 -7.03 -4.12
C GLU A 365 -22.18 -5.73 -3.40
N LYS A 366 -21.17 -4.90 -3.10
CA LYS A 366 -21.34 -3.71 -2.26
C LYS A 366 -22.14 -2.64 -3.00
N LEU A 367 -23.24 -2.19 -2.37
CA LEU A 367 -24.13 -1.16 -2.93
C LEU A 367 -23.36 0.11 -3.32
N PHE A 368 -22.43 0.55 -2.48
CA PHE A 368 -21.61 1.72 -2.76
C PHE A 368 -20.81 1.55 -4.07
N VAL A 369 -20.15 0.41 -4.28
CA VAL A 369 -19.37 0.15 -5.49
C VAL A 369 -20.26 0.06 -6.72
N LYS A 370 -21.47 -0.49 -6.59
CA LYS A 370 -22.48 -0.48 -7.67
C LYS A 370 -22.89 0.94 -8.06
N LEU A 371 -23.15 1.81 -7.07
CA LEU A 371 -23.50 3.20 -7.31
C LEU A 371 -22.34 3.97 -7.95
N MET A 372 -21.11 3.78 -7.45
CA MET A 372 -19.92 4.37 -8.10
C MET A 372 -19.78 3.88 -9.55
N THR A 373 -19.85 2.56 -9.78
CA THR A 373 -19.79 1.98 -11.13
C THR A 373 -20.80 2.62 -12.06
N LYS A 374 -22.05 2.80 -11.60
CA LYS A 374 -23.12 3.38 -12.40
C LYS A 374 -22.85 4.86 -12.76
N GLU A 375 -22.37 5.64 -11.80
CA GLU A 375 -22.29 7.10 -11.95
C GLU A 375 -20.89 7.61 -12.34
N ILE A 376 -19.83 6.77 -12.36
CA ILE A 376 -18.44 7.23 -12.58
C ILE A 376 -18.20 7.90 -13.95
N GLU A 377 -19.05 7.59 -14.92
CA GLU A 377 -19.04 8.20 -16.26
C GLU A 377 -19.88 9.49 -16.34
N ASN A 378 -20.65 9.81 -15.29
CA ASN A 378 -21.48 11.00 -15.24
C ASN A 378 -20.66 12.20 -14.72
N PRO A 379 -20.28 13.15 -15.59
CA PRO A 379 -19.44 14.28 -15.18
C PRO A 379 -20.20 15.27 -14.28
N TRP A 380 -21.52 15.19 -14.16
CA TRP A 380 -22.27 15.96 -13.17
C TRP A 380 -22.19 15.36 -11.77
N PHE A 381 -21.90 14.07 -11.65
CA PHE A 381 -21.77 13.39 -10.36
C PHE A 381 -20.33 13.43 -9.87
N PHE A 382 -19.36 12.98 -10.67
CA PHE A 382 -17.96 12.89 -10.24
C PHE A 382 -17.04 13.98 -10.81
N GLY A 383 -17.48 14.73 -11.82
CA GLY A 383 -16.63 15.72 -12.48
C GLY A 383 -15.56 15.06 -13.37
N GLU A 384 -14.52 15.84 -13.68
CA GLU A 384 -13.37 15.39 -14.51
C GLU A 384 -12.02 15.70 -13.84
N THR A 385 -12.01 15.90 -12.52
CA THR A 385 -10.83 16.34 -11.75
C THR A 385 -10.38 15.27 -10.75
N SER A 386 -10.08 15.65 -9.50
CA SER A 386 -9.79 14.71 -8.43
C SER A 386 -11.05 13.94 -8.05
N PHE A 387 -10.95 12.62 -8.01
CA PHE A 387 -11.89 11.78 -7.32
C PHE A 387 -11.88 12.13 -5.83
N PHE A 388 -13.07 12.35 -5.26
CA PHE A 388 -13.29 12.59 -3.83
C PHE A 388 -12.36 13.63 -3.18
N GLU A 389 -12.25 14.83 -3.77
CA GLU A 389 -11.41 15.94 -3.26
C GLU A 389 -11.68 16.28 -1.77
N ILE A 390 -12.90 16.01 -1.28
CA ILE A 390 -13.29 16.16 0.13
C ILE A 390 -12.37 15.39 1.09
N MET A 391 -11.85 14.22 0.68
CA MET A 391 -10.94 13.43 1.51
C MET A 391 -9.67 14.22 1.83
N MET A 392 -9.19 15.02 0.88
CA MET A 392 -7.97 15.82 1.04
C MET A 392 -8.24 17.08 1.86
N ILE A 393 -9.44 17.64 1.77
CA ILE A 393 -9.89 18.71 2.68
C ILE A 393 -9.90 18.21 4.12
N VAL A 394 -10.54 17.06 4.38
CA VAL A 394 -10.60 16.44 5.71
C VAL A 394 -9.19 16.12 6.22
N ARG A 395 -8.33 15.54 5.37
CA ARG A 395 -6.93 15.27 5.71
C ARG A 395 -6.19 16.54 6.10
N ASN A 396 -6.27 17.61 5.31
CA ASN A 396 -5.58 18.87 5.61
C ASN A 396 -6.04 19.53 6.91
N LEU A 397 -7.24 19.21 7.39
CA LEU A 397 -7.78 19.74 8.63
C LEU A 397 -7.42 18.90 9.87
N CYS A 398 -7.20 17.59 9.71
CA CYS A 398 -7.18 16.65 10.83
C CYS A 398 -6.10 15.57 10.74
N VAL A 399 -5.22 15.58 9.74
CA VAL A 399 -4.10 14.63 9.70
C VAL A 399 -3.23 14.81 10.93
N GLY A 400 -2.86 13.70 11.57
CA GLY A 400 -2.18 13.70 12.87
C GLY A 400 -3.12 13.63 14.08
N GLU A 401 -4.44 13.63 13.87
CA GLU A 401 -5.42 13.40 14.94
C GLU A 401 -6.01 11.99 14.80
N SER A 402 -6.18 11.27 15.92
CA SER A 402 -6.74 9.91 15.91
C SER A 402 -8.14 9.82 15.28
N LEU A 403 -8.93 10.90 15.36
CA LEU A 403 -10.24 10.98 14.73
C LEU A 403 -10.17 10.83 13.20
N PHE A 404 -9.15 11.39 12.55
CA PHE A 404 -8.97 11.25 11.11
C PHE A 404 -8.80 9.76 10.76
N SER A 405 -7.90 9.08 11.47
CA SER A 405 -7.64 7.67 11.27
C SER A 405 -8.86 6.79 11.60
N PHE A 406 -9.62 7.14 12.64
CA PHE A 406 -10.89 6.46 12.98
C PHE A 406 -11.92 6.58 11.85
N VAL A 407 -12.10 7.78 11.29
CA VAL A 407 -13.03 8.02 10.17
C VAL A 407 -12.58 7.23 8.93
N CYS A 408 -11.28 7.28 8.61
CA CYS A 408 -10.73 6.49 7.52
C CYS A 408 -10.98 4.99 7.73
N TYR A 409 -10.57 4.44 8.88
CA TYR A 409 -10.79 3.04 9.23
C TYR A 409 -12.25 2.63 9.07
N THR A 410 -13.17 3.42 9.63
CA THR A 410 -14.61 3.12 9.58
C THR A 410 -15.13 3.04 8.14
N ILE A 411 -14.72 3.99 7.29
CA ILE A 411 -15.10 3.98 5.87
C ILE A 411 -14.48 2.79 5.15
N PHE A 412 -13.17 2.54 5.30
CA PHE A 412 -12.50 1.42 4.64
C PHE A 412 -13.07 0.06 5.07
N ASN A 413 -13.37 -0.10 6.36
CA ASN A 413 -14.02 -1.29 6.89
C ASN A 413 -15.39 -1.52 6.26
N TYR A 414 -16.24 -0.50 6.23
CA TYR A 414 -17.58 -0.59 5.64
C TYR A 414 -17.54 -0.90 4.13
N LEU A 415 -16.64 -0.24 3.41
CA LEU A 415 -16.57 -0.32 1.95
C LEU A 415 -15.90 -1.61 1.46
N PHE A 416 -14.82 -2.03 2.12
CA PHE A 416 -13.94 -3.07 1.61
C PHE A 416 -13.85 -4.32 2.49
N ASP A 417 -14.62 -4.39 3.59
CA ASP A 417 -14.54 -5.45 4.59
C ASP A 417 -13.13 -5.60 5.23
N TRP A 418 -12.31 -4.54 5.17
CA TRP A 418 -10.99 -4.52 5.80
C TRP A 418 -11.14 -4.32 7.30
N ASN A 419 -10.80 -5.32 8.10
CA ASN A 419 -10.87 -5.25 9.55
C ASN A 419 -9.48 -5.23 10.18
N ASP A 420 -9.38 -4.62 11.35
CA ASP A 420 -8.12 -4.45 12.11
C ASP A 420 -7.80 -5.65 13.02
N THR A 421 -8.41 -6.81 12.78
CA THR A 421 -8.28 -8.00 13.65
C THR A 421 -6.82 -8.47 13.76
N LEU A 422 -6.07 -8.40 12.67
CA LEU A 422 -4.66 -8.80 12.61
C LEU A 422 -3.68 -7.63 12.77
N TRP A 423 -4.15 -6.40 13.00
CA TRP A 423 -3.25 -5.24 13.03
C TRP A 423 -2.81 -4.94 14.45
N ASP A 424 -1.61 -4.36 14.57
CA ASP A 424 -1.18 -3.75 15.83
C ASP A 424 -2.04 -2.51 16.10
N THR A 425 -3.01 -2.61 17.01
CA THR A 425 -4.02 -1.56 17.26
C THR A 425 -3.40 -0.21 17.65
N ALA A 426 -2.23 -0.22 18.27
CA ALA A 426 -1.48 0.99 18.62
C ALA A 426 -0.91 1.72 17.40
N LEU A 427 -0.63 1.00 16.31
CA LEU A 427 -0.06 1.54 15.06
C LEU A 427 -1.11 1.78 13.97
N ARG A 428 -2.32 1.24 14.13
CA ARG A 428 -3.44 1.40 13.17
C ARG A 428 -3.58 2.84 12.70
N ASP A 429 -3.58 3.78 13.64
CA ASP A 429 -3.84 5.18 13.33
C ASP A 429 -2.69 5.81 12.50
N ARG A 430 -1.47 5.30 12.66
CA ARG A 430 -0.29 5.73 11.90
C ARG A 430 -0.39 5.30 10.43
N HIS A 431 -1.00 4.15 10.12
CA HIS A 431 -1.17 3.68 8.73
C HIS A 431 -1.96 4.67 7.87
N PHE A 432 -3.02 5.25 8.44
CA PHE A 432 -3.87 6.21 7.77
C PHE A 432 -3.21 7.59 7.58
N LEU A 433 -2.01 7.84 8.13
CA LEU A 433 -1.28 9.07 7.77
C LEU A 433 -0.85 9.07 6.29
N PHE A 434 -0.67 7.87 5.72
CA PHE A 434 -0.20 7.65 4.36
C PHE A 434 -1.31 7.22 3.39
N SER A 435 -2.57 7.36 3.80
CA SER A 435 -3.77 7.07 2.99
C SER A 435 -4.99 7.81 3.56
N PRO A 436 -5.81 8.51 2.78
CA PRO A 436 -5.83 8.48 1.32
C PRO A 436 -4.96 9.56 0.65
N VAL A 437 -4.71 9.42 -0.65
CA VAL A 437 -4.13 10.44 -1.55
C VAL A 437 -5.12 10.89 -2.64
N HIS A 438 -4.83 12.00 -3.34
CA HIS A 438 -5.58 12.38 -4.54
C HIS A 438 -5.47 11.32 -5.64
N VAL A 439 -6.57 11.01 -6.32
CA VAL A 439 -6.58 10.24 -7.58
C VAL A 439 -7.49 10.91 -8.60
N SER A 440 -7.29 10.66 -9.90
CA SER A 440 -8.17 11.22 -10.94
C SER A 440 -9.49 10.45 -11.06
N VAL A 441 -10.55 11.13 -11.50
CA VAL A 441 -11.80 10.47 -11.91
C VAL A 441 -11.54 9.51 -13.07
N LYS A 442 -10.66 9.85 -14.00
CA LYS A 442 -10.30 8.99 -15.15
C LYS A 442 -9.65 7.67 -14.70
N LEU A 443 -8.82 7.68 -13.67
CA LEU A 443 -8.31 6.44 -13.05
C LEU A 443 -9.46 5.59 -12.51
N MET A 444 -10.44 6.20 -11.83
CA MET A 444 -11.59 5.47 -11.33
C MET A 444 -12.51 4.95 -12.44
N GLN A 445 -12.61 5.65 -13.57
CA GLN A 445 -13.26 5.14 -14.78
C GLN A 445 -12.51 3.92 -15.33
N TRP A 446 -11.17 3.93 -15.35
CA TRP A 446 -10.39 2.76 -15.74
C TRP A 446 -10.69 1.55 -14.84
N TRP A 447 -10.87 1.76 -13.53
CA TRP A 447 -11.23 0.68 -12.62
C TRP A 447 -12.67 0.18 -12.81
N LEU A 448 -13.64 1.09 -12.94
CA LEU A 448 -15.05 0.77 -12.70
C LEU A 448 -15.98 0.95 -13.91
N SER A 449 -15.55 1.58 -15.00
CA SER A 449 -16.45 2.00 -16.08
C SER A 449 -17.29 0.82 -16.61
N PRO A 450 -18.64 0.97 -16.67
CA PRO A 450 -19.53 -0.03 -17.23
C PRO A 450 -19.69 0.10 -18.75
N ASP A 451 -19.05 1.09 -19.38
CA ASP A 451 -19.15 1.31 -20.82
C ASP A 451 -18.47 0.13 -21.56
N PRO A 452 -19.22 -0.66 -22.37
CA PRO A 452 -18.66 -1.82 -23.06
C PRO A 452 -17.60 -1.44 -24.12
N ASN A 453 -17.55 -0.17 -24.53
CA ASN A 453 -16.53 0.34 -25.46
C ASN A 453 -15.20 0.67 -24.75
N LYS A 454 -15.19 0.75 -23.42
CA LYS A 454 -13.99 0.96 -22.62
C LYS A 454 -13.55 -0.37 -22.01
N VAL A 455 -12.23 -0.60 -22.01
CA VAL A 455 -11.65 -1.75 -21.29
C VAL A 455 -11.36 -1.30 -19.87
N SER A 456 -12.33 -1.49 -18.96
CA SER A 456 -12.15 -1.25 -17.53
C SER A 456 -11.66 -2.52 -16.82
N PHE A 457 -11.07 -2.39 -15.63
CA PHE A 457 -10.69 -3.55 -14.82
C PHE A 457 -11.90 -4.45 -14.50
N LYS A 458 -12.98 -3.84 -14.00
CA LYS A 458 -14.17 -4.57 -13.55
C LYS A 458 -14.81 -5.42 -14.65
N PHE A 459 -14.84 -4.94 -15.89
CA PHE A 459 -15.53 -5.63 -17.00
C PHE A 459 -14.60 -6.13 -18.11
N GLY A 460 -13.32 -5.76 -18.10
CA GLY A 460 -12.37 -5.97 -19.19
C GLY A 460 -11.01 -6.53 -18.76
N SER A 461 -10.82 -6.91 -17.50
CA SER A 461 -9.59 -7.57 -17.01
C SER A 461 -9.15 -8.75 -17.88
N HIS A 462 -10.07 -9.63 -18.28
CA HIS A 462 -9.80 -10.77 -19.18
C HIS A 462 -9.25 -10.38 -20.57
N LYS A 463 -9.46 -9.13 -21.01
CA LYS A 463 -8.86 -8.61 -22.27
C LYS A 463 -7.45 -8.08 -22.05
N MET A 464 -7.15 -7.60 -20.85
CA MET A 464 -5.83 -7.10 -20.45
C MET A 464 -4.90 -8.23 -20.03
N PHE A 465 -5.47 -9.25 -19.38
CA PHE A 465 -4.84 -10.42 -18.81
C PHE A 465 -5.65 -11.66 -19.20
N PRO A 466 -5.50 -12.16 -20.44
CA PRO A 466 -6.23 -13.33 -20.91
C PRO A 466 -5.85 -14.58 -20.11
N ASP A 467 -6.85 -15.33 -19.64
CA ASP A 467 -6.66 -16.48 -18.75
C ASP A 467 -5.97 -17.67 -19.42
N ASN A 468 -6.20 -17.86 -20.73
CA ASN A 468 -5.82 -19.06 -21.47
C ASN A 468 -4.67 -18.80 -22.45
N VAL A 469 -3.91 -17.72 -22.26
CA VAL A 469 -2.80 -17.33 -23.14
C VAL A 469 -1.58 -17.10 -22.29
N LYS A 470 -0.44 -17.66 -22.71
CA LYS A 470 0.84 -17.42 -22.04
C LYS A 470 1.21 -15.95 -22.10
N TRP A 471 1.44 -15.34 -20.95
CA TRP A 471 1.93 -13.97 -20.80
C TRP A 471 3.43 -13.90 -21.07
N PHE A 472 4.18 -14.92 -20.64
CA PHE A 472 5.63 -14.99 -20.80
C PHE A 472 6.01 -16.08 -21.80
N SER A 473 5.88 -15.77 -23.09
CA SER A 473 6.20 -16.71 -24.18
C SER A 473 7.66 -17.17 -24.15
N ASP A 474 8.58 -16.27 -23.80
CA ASP A 474 9.99 -16.56 -23.51
C ASP A 474 10.24 -16.47 -22.00
N ALA A 475 10.11 -17.60 -21.32
CA ALA A 475 10.31 -17.69 -19.87
C ALA A 475 11.73 -17.28 -19.42
N SER A 476 12.73 -17.30 -20.31
CA SER A 476 14.10 -16.87 -19.97
C SER A 476 14.23 -15.36 -19.76
N LYS A 477 13.29 -14.58 -20.31
CA LYS A 477 13.20 -13.13 -20.16
C LYS A 477 12.28 -12.69 -19.02
N ALA A 478 11.44 -13.60 -18.52
CA ALA A 478 10.54 -13.30 -17.42
C ALA A 478 11.34 -13.05 -16.13
N PRO A 479 10.93 -12.08 -15.29
CA PRO A 479 11.46 -11.99 -13.94
C PRO A 479 11.05 -13.23 -13.13
N ASN A 480 11.71 -13.47 -12.00
CA ASN A 480 11.16 -14.39 -11.00
C ASN A 480 9.90 -13.76 -10.41
N ILE A 481 8.80 -14.51 -10.31
CA ILE A 481 7.51 -13.97 -9.86
C ILE A 481 7.12 -14.58 -8.51
N TYR A 482 6.92 -13.74 -7.50
CA TYR A 482 6.48 -14.17 -6.17
C TYR A 482 5.11 -13.55 -5.87
N LEU A 483 4.10 -14.38 -5.65
CA LEU A 483 2.73 -13.94 -5.41
C LEU A 483 2.34 -14.20 -3.96
N PHE A 484 1.88 -13.17 -3.26
CA PHE A 484 1.28 -13.30 -1.93
C PHE A 484 -0.20 -12.97 -2.06
N VAL A 485 -1.03 -14.02 -2.03
CA VAL A 485 -2.46 -13.97 -2.33
C VAL A 485 -3.26 -14.19 -1.04
N PRO A 486 -3.92 -13.14 -0.52
CA PRO A 486 -4.78 -13.28 0.64
C PRO A 486 -6.09 -13.97 0.25
N LYS A 487 -6.48 -15.02 0.96
CA LYS A 487 -7.69 -15.79 0.67
C LYS A 487 -8.97 -15.10 1.12
N GLN A 488 -8.90 -14.22 2.13
CA GLN A 488 -10.04 -13.39 2.55
C GLN A 488 -10.16 -12.11 1.70
N ASP A 489 -9.33 -11.95 0.67
CA ASP A 489 -9.44 -10.82 -0.24
C ASP A 489 -10.69 -10.92 -1.11
N ARG A 490 -11.59 -9.95 -0.94
CA ARG A 490 -12.83 -9.86 -1.73
C ARG A 490 -12.73 -8.80 -2.82
N LEU A 491 -11.70 -7.95 -2.79
CA LEU A 491 -11.53 -6.85 -3.73
C LEU A 491 -10.98 -7.36 -5.07
N VAL A 492 -10.08 -8.33 -5.02
CA VAL A 492 -9.44 -8.95 -6.19
C VAL A 492 -9.64 -10.46 -6.17
N ASP A 493 -9.67 -11.07 -7.36
CA ASP A 493 -9.80 -12.52 -7.52
C ASP A 493 -8.41 -13.14 -7.67
N GLY A 494 -7.82 -13.44 -6.51
CA GLY A 494 -6.50 -14.07 -6.42
C GLY A 494 -6.48 -15.52 -6.88
N GLU A 495 -7.56 -16.27 -6.67
CA GLU A 495 -7.67 -17.68 -7.08
C GLU A 495 -7.61 -17.83 -8.60
N ARG A 496 -8.32 -16.97 -9.33
CA ARG A 496 -8.25 -16.94 -10.79
C ARG A 496 -6.82 -16.67 -11.30
N LEU A 497 -6.07 -15.81 -10.61
CA LEU A 497 -4.66 -15.58 -10.94
C LEU A 497 -3.80 -16.82 -10.65
N ILE A 498 -4.00 -17.48 -9.50
CA ILE A 498 -3.31 -18.73 -9.18
C ILE A 498 -3.57 -19.77 -10.27
N ASN A 499 -4.84 -19.97 -10.64
CA ASN A 499 -5.22 -20.91 -11.69
C ASN A 499 -4.57 -20.59 -13.04
N HIS A 500 -4.42 -19.31 -13.40
CA HIS A 500 -3.67 -18.93 -14.59
C HIS A 500 -2.19 -19.37 -14.51
N PHE A 501 -1.49 -19.08 -13.41
CA PHE A 501 -0.09 -19.46 -13.26
C PHE A 501 0.12 -20.99 -13.25
N VAL A 502 -0.74 -21.72 -12.55
CA VAL A 502 -0.70 -23.19 -12.46
C VAL A 502 -0.93 -23.83 -13.82
N ASN A 503 -1.95 -23.37 -14.56
CA ASN A 503 -2.39 -24.05 -15.78
C ASN A 503 -1.69 -23.55 -17.05
N VAL A 504 -1.11 -22.34 -17.04
CA VAL A 504 -0.61 -21.66 -18.25
C VAL A 504 0.87 -21.29 -18.17
N GLU A 505 1.35 -20.80 -17.01
CA GLU A 505 2.71 -20.27 -16.84
C GLU A 505 3.73 -21.28 -16.31
N SER A 506 3.54 -22.58 -16.57
CA SER A 506 4.37 -23.68 -16.02
C SER A 506 5.88 -23.57 -16.25
N ASN A 507 6.32 -22.73 -17.18
CA ASN A 507 7.73 -22.57 -17.56
C ASN A 507 8.40 -21.36 -16.86
N VAL A 508 7.61 -20.47 -16.25
CA VAL A 508 8.11 -19.28 -15.56
C VAL A 508 8.55 -19.68 -14.15
N ASN A 509 9.64 -19.08 -13.67
CA ASN A 509 10.04 -19.27 -12.27
C ASN A 509 9.11 -18.45 -11.37
N TYR A 510 8.10 -19.10 -10.79
CA TYR A 510 7.19 -18.46 -9.86
C TYR A 510 7.04 -19.25 -8.55
N LYS A 511 6.62 -18.55 -7.50
CA LYS A 511 6.19 -19.15 -6.24
C LYS A 511 5.03 -18.37 -5.64
N ILE A 512 4.05 -19.07 -5.09
CA ILE A 512 2.78 -18.52 -4.62
C ILE A 512 2.63 -18.84 -3.14
N TRP A 513 2.27 -17.85 -2.33
CA TRP A 513 1.77 -18.02 -0.97
C TRP A 513 0.29 -17.68 -0.97
N TYR A 514 -0.55 -18.69 -0.69
CA TYR A 514 -1.99 -18.50 -0.57
C TYR A 514 -2.35 -18.54 0.92
N ILE A 515 -2.69 -17.37 1.45
CA ILE A 515 -2.71 -17.12 2.89
C ILE A 515 -4.16 -17.10 3.37
N ASP A 516 -4.54 -18.12 4.13
CA ASP A 516 -5.94 -18.39 4.48
C ASP A 516 -6.59 -17.25 5.26
N GLU A 517 -5.84 -16.63 6.18
CA GLU A 517 -6.39 -15.69 7.16
C GLU A 517 -6.36 -14.23 6.69
N TYR A 518 -5.45 -13.89 5.78
CA TYR A 518 -5.22 -12.51 5.37
C TYR A 518 -6.33 -11.96 4.45
N ALA A 519 -6.68 -10.70 4.68
CA ALA A 519 -7.43 -9.85 3.77
C ALA A 519 -6.48 -8.94 2.94
N HIS A 520 -7.05 -8.07 2.10
CA HIS A 520 -6.33 -7.28 1.09
C HIS A 520 -5.09 -6.54 1.63
N ILE A 521 -5.22 -5.84 2.76
CA ILE A 521 -4.16 -4.96 3.29
C ILE A 521 -3.28 -5.63 4.35
N ASP A 522 -3.64 -6.85 4.79
CA ASP A 522 -2.90 -7.59 5.82
C ASP A 522 -1.48 -7.94 5.37
N VAL A 523 -1.25 -8.04 4.05
CA VAL A 523 0.09 -8.19 3.44
C VAL A 523 1.04 -7.02 3.70
N LEU A 524 0.56 -5.90 4.24
CA LEU A 524 1.36 -4.76 4.68
C LEU A 524 1.27 -4.53 6.19
N TRP A 525 0.08 -4.68 6.77
CA TRP A 525 -0.24 -4.16 8.12
C TRP A 525 -0.53 -5.21 9.18
N ALA A 526 -0.59 -6.49 8.82
CA ALA A 526 -0.73 -7.54 9.82
C ALA A 526 0.47 -7.53 10.79
N HIS A 527 0.22 -7.84 12.06
CA HIS A 527 1.25 -7.81 13.10
C HIS A 527 2.32 -8.90 12.92
N ASP A 528 2.00 -9.95 12.13
CA ASP A 528 2.83 -11.09 11.73
C ASP A 528 3.29 -10.97 10.25
N VAL A 529 3.24 -9.75 9.68
CA VAL A 529 3.66 -9.49 8.29
C VAL A 529 5.13 -9.86 8.04
N ILE A 530 6.01 -9.71 9.02
CA ILE A 530 7.42 -10.09 8.86
C ILE A 530 7.55 -11.61 8.76
N GLU A 531 6.86 -12.37 9.59
CA GLU A 531 6.89 -13.83 9.59
C GLU A 531 6.31 -14.41 8.30
N ARG A 532 5.15 -13.91 7.86
CA ARG A 532 4.38 -14.50 6.76
C ARG A 532 4.69 -13.92 5.38
N ILE A 533 5.25 -12.70 5.33
CA ILE A 533 5.60 -12.02 4.06
C ILE A 533 7.11 -11.72 4.02
N GLY A 534 7.63 -11.03 5.04
CA GLY A 534 9.02 -10.57 5.07
C GLY A 534 10.05 -11.71 4.96
N LYS A 535 9.97 -12.71 5.82
CA LYS A 535 10.89 -13.86 5.84
C LYS A 535 10.80 -14.69 4.56
N PRO A 536 9.61 -15.04 4.03
CA PRO A 536 9.52 -15.67 2.71
C PRO A 536 10.16 -14.83 1.59
N ILE A 537 9.94 -13.51 1.55
CA ILE A 537 10.61 -12.64 0.58
C ILE A 537 12.14 -12.74 0.73
N LEU A 538 12.64 -12.55 1.95
CA LEU A 538 14.08 -12.57 2.23
C LEU A 538 14.72 -13.89 1.80
N GLN A 539 14.10 -15.02 2.14
CA GLN A 539 14.60 -16.35 1.77
C GLN A 539 14.74 -16.51 0.24
N ASN A 540 13.76 -16.06 -0.53
CA ASN A 540 13.78 -16.19 -1.98
C ASN A 540 14.76 -15.22 -2.64
N LEU A 541 14.89 -13.99 -2.11
CA LEU A 541 15.89 -13.05 -2.59
C LEU A 541 17.32 -13.53 -2.29
N ASN A 542 17.58 -14.06 -1.08
CA ASN A 542 18.88 -14.64 -0.73
C ASN A 542 19.23 -15.83 -1.65
N ASN A 543 18.27 -16.69 -1.96
CA ASN A 543 18.45 -17.78 -2.93
C ASN A 543 18.76 -17.29 -4.35
N TYR A 544 18.25 -16.12 -4.75
CA TYR A 544 18.55 -15.52 -6.05
C TYR A 544 19.94 -14.89 -6.08
N TYR A 545 20.30 -14.09 -5.08
CA TYR A 545 21.59 -13.39 -5.05
C TYR A 545 22.77 -14.31 -4.73
N SER A 546 22.60 -15.36 -3.92
CA SER A 546 23.64 -16.37 -3.64
C SER A 546 24.03 -17.21 -4.85
N LYS A 547 23.13 -17.39 -5.82
CA LYS A 547 23.41 -18.15 -7.06
C LYS A 547 24.21 -17.35 -8.09
N LYS A 548 24.35 -16.03 -7.93
CA LYS A 548 25.20 -15.23 -8.82
C LYS A 548 26.66 -15.37 -8.40
N PRO A 549 27.61 -15.55 -9.35
CA PRO A 549 29.03 -15.66 -9.02
C PRO A 549 29.48 -14.45 -8.19
N SER A 550 30.28 -14.73 -7.15
CA SER A 550 30.64 -13.87 -6.02
C SER A 550 31.37 -12.56 -6.38
N SER A 551 31.55 -12.22 -7.65
CA SER A 551 32.10 -10.93 -8.05
C SER A 551 31.14 -9.75 -7.82
N ALA A 552 29.89 -10.00 -7.40
CA ALA A 552 28.89 -8.95 -7.18
C ALA A 552 28.30 -8.87 -5.76
N PHE A 553 28.47 -9.87 -4.90
CA PHE A 553 27.85 -9.88 -3.56
C PHE A 553 28.65 -10.74 -2.57
N GLU A 554 29.35 -10.09 -1.65
CA GLU A 554 29.75 -10.70 -0.38
C GLU A 554 28.68 -10.35 0.66
N SER A 555 27.69 -11.20 0.86
CA SER A 555 26.78 -11.11 2.00
C SER A 555 27.30 -11.99 3.13
N ASP A 556 28.11 -11.42 4.01
CA ASP A 556 28.17 -11.88 5.41
C ASP A 556 27.09 -11.09 6.14
N CYS A 557 25.84 -11.54 6.03
CA CYS A 557 24.84 -11.25 7.03
C CYS A 557 24.48 -12.61 7.58
N SER A 558 25.18 -13.00 8.65
CA SER A 558 24.77 -14.14 9.46
C SER A 558 23.42 -13.77 10.07
N ASP A 559 22.44 -14.67 9.95
CA ASP A 559 21.06 -14.49 10.46
C ASP A 559 21.03 -14.04 11.96
N THR A 560 22.14 -14.20 12.67
CA THR A 560 22.36 -13.76 14.05
C THR A 560 22.41 -12.26 14.30
N GLU A 561 22.85 -11.40 13.36
CA GLU A 561 23.00 -9.94 13.63
C GLU A 561 21.66 -9.18 13.65
N VAL A 562 20.72 -9.56 12.78
CA VAL A 562 19.38 -8.94 12.75
C VAL A 562 18.58 -9.34 13.99
N GLU A 563 18.73 -10.58 14.46
CA GLU A 563 18.12 -11.03 15.71
C GLU A 563 18.71 -10.31 16.93
N THR A 564 20.02 -10.06 16.96
CA THR A 564 20.66 -9.38 18.11
C THR A 564 20.28 -7.90 18.24
N GLU A 565 20.14 -7.14 17.16
CA GLU A 565 19.66 -5.75 17.28
C GLU A 565 18.19 -5.66 17.74
N LEU A 566 17.33 -6.57 17.25
CA LEU A 566 15.93 -6.64 17.69
C LEU A 566 15.81 -7.05 19.16
N GLU A 567 16.66 -7.98 19.64
CA GLU A 567 16.77 -8.35 21.04
C GLU A 567 17.32 -7.20 21.90
N MET A 568 18.33 -6.47 21.43
CA MET A 568 18.91 -5.33 22.15
C MET A 568 17.96 -4.14 22.29
N VAL A 569 17.07 -3.90 21.31
CA VAL A 569 16.02 -2.88 21.42
C VAL A 569 14.95 -3.32 22.43
N ALA A 570 14.62 -4.61 22.48
CA ALA A 570 13.70 -5.17 23.47
C ALA A 570 14.28 -5.15 24.90
N GLU A 571 15.60 -5.21 25.08
CA GLU A 571 16.27 -5.10 26.39
C GLU A 571 16.39 -3.66 26.91
N LYS A 572 16.30 -2.65 26.02
CA LYS A 572 16.37 -1.22 26.37
C LYS A 572 15.02 -0.57 26.67
N ALA A 573 13.92 -1.18 26.22
CA ALA A 573 12.55 -0.78 26.54
C ALA A 573 12.11 -1.43 27.86
#